data_AF-A0A7R8NUE3-F1
#
_entry.id   AF-A0A7R8NUE3-F1
#
_cell.length_a   1.000
_cell.length_b   1.000
_cell.length_c   1.000
_cell.angle_alpha   90.00
_cell.angle_beta   90.00
_cell.angle_gamma   90.00
#
_symmetry.space_group_name_H-M   'P 1'
#
loop_
_entity.id
_entity.type
_entity.pdbx_description
1 polymer ?
#
loop_
_entity_poly.entity_id
_entity_poly.type
_entity_poly.pdbx_seq_one_letter_code
_entity_poly.pdbx_strand_id
1 'polypeptide(L)'
;MGLMRASAGFRRALPVPPVFSDEELRRLDVPALFLLGARSALHDAREVGERFGGLVASARVEIVPGAGHALATDEPELVADRILRTAAR
;
A
#
# COMPACT_ATOMS: atom_id res chain seq x y z
N MET A 1 -0.24 9.60 28.68
CA MET A 1 -0.96 10.85 28.33
C MET A 1 -0.07 12.03 27.94
N GLY A 2 1.21 12.09 28.31
CA GLY A 2 2.09 13.23 28.01
C GLY A 2 2.26 13.53 26.51
N LEU A 3 2.49 12.49 25.69
CA LEU A 3 2.59 12.63 24.22
C LEU A 3 1.31 13.19 23.58
N MET A 4 0.13 12.72 24.00
CA MET A 4 -1.17 13.23 23.53
C MET A 4 -1.36 14.73 23.85
N ARG A 5 -0.96 15.19 25.05
CA ARG A 5 -1.01 16.62 25.40
C ARG A 5 0.03 17.45 24.64
N ALA A 6 1.24 16.92 24.44
CA ALA A 6 2.27 17.61 23.66
C ALA A 6 1.87 17.79 22.18
N SER A 7 1.08 16.86 21.63
CA SER A 7 0.49 17.00 20.29
C SER A 7 -0.73 17.92 20.22
N ALA A 8 -1.32 18.31 21.36
CA ALA A 8 -2.48 19.19 21.39
C ALA A 8 -2.06 20.61 20.97
N GLY A 9 -2.47 21.01 19.76
CA GLY A 9 -2.07 22.27 19.12
C GLY A 9 -1.27 22.08 17.83
N PHE A 10 -0.75 20.88 17.57
CA PHE A 10 -0.12 20.55 16.29
C PHE A 10 -1.19 20.33 15.21
N ARG A 11 -1.27 21.26 14.25
CA ARG A 11 -2.10 21.09 13.05
C ARG A 11 -1.40 20.14 12.09
N ARG A 12 -1.85 18.88 12.07
CA ARG A 12 -1.43 17.90 11.05
C ARG A 12 -1.93 18.36 9.68
N ALA A 13 -1.03 18.89 8.86
CA ALA A 13 -1.28 19.18 7.45
C ALA A 13 -0.58 18.12 6.59
N LEU A 14 -1.06 16.88 6.65
CA LEU A 14 -0.60 15.85 5.72
C LEU A 14 -1.24 16.15 4.35
N PRO A 15 -0.45 16.25 3.26
CA PRO A 15 -1.03 16.41 1.93
C PRO A 15 -1.93 15.21 1.63
N VAL A 16 -3.12 15.47 1.10
CA VAL A 16 -4.00 14.42 0.62
C VAL A 16 -3.36 13.82 -0.64
N PRO A 17 -3.04 12.52 -0.67
CA PRO A 17 -2.52 11.90 -1.89
C PRO A 17 -3.56 12.03 -3.00
N PRO A 18 -3.17 12.43 -4.24
CA PRO A 18 -4.11 12.43 -5.35
C PRO A 18 -4.55 10.99 -5.67
N VAL A 19 -5.77 10.85 -6.18
CA VAL A 19 -6.24 9.58 -6.72
C VAL A 19 -5.85 9.54 -8.20
N PHE A 20 -4.98 8.59 -8.57
CA PHE A 20 -4.64 8.36 -9.97
C PHE A 20 -5.87 7.87 -10.73
N SER A 21 -6.12 8.47 -11.89
CA SER A 21 -7.13 8.00 -12.84
C SER A 21 -6.73 6.66 -13.45
N ASP A 22 -7.70 5.96 -14.03
CA ASP A 22 -7.44 4.66 -14.65
C ASP A 22 -6.45 4.76 -15.82
N GLU A 23 -6.50 5.86 -16.57
CA GLU A 23 -5.53 6.12 -17.64
C GLU A 23 -4.12 6.27 -17.09
N GLU A 24 -3.96 6.96 -15.96
CA GLU A 24 -2.65 7.09 -15.32
C GLU A 24 -2.12 5.76 -14.81
N LEU A 25 -2.99 4.90 -14.29
CA LEU A 25 -2.62 3.55 -13.86
C LEU A 25 -2.21 2.66 -15.04
N ARG A 26 -2.93 2.72 -16.16
CA ARG A 26 -2.60 1.94 -17.37
C ARG A 26 -1.22 2.27 -17.95
N ARG A 27 -0.69 3.47 -17.68
CA ARG A 27 0.65 3.88 -18.12
C ARG A 27 1.78 3.22 -17.33
N LEU A 28 1.51 2.50 -16.25
CA LEU A 28 2.55 1.80 -15.51
C LEU A 28 3.01 0.55 -16.31
N ASP A 29 4.15 0.68 -16.98
CA ASP A 29 4.71 -0.31 -17.91
C ASP A 29 5.90 -1.11 -17.35
N VAL A 30 6.30 -0.81 -16.12
CA VAL A 30 7.35 -1.53 -15.39
C VAL A 30 6.76 -2.62 -14.48
N PRO A 31 7.48 -3.73 -14.21
CA PRO A 31 7.06 -4.70 -13.22
C PRO A 31 6.77 -4.05 -11.86
N ALA A 32 5.57 -4.24 -11.32
CA ALA A 32 5.14 -3.59 -10.10
C ALA A 32 4.51 -4.59 -9.12
N LEU A 33 5.00 -4.58 -7.88
CA LEU A 33 4.44 -5.37 -6.77
C LEU A 33 3.59 -4.47 -5.87
N PHE A 34 2.32 -4.84 -5.69
CA PHE A 34 1.38 -4.21 -4.77
C PHE A 34 1.11 -5.17 -3.60
N LEU A 35 1.71 -4.91 -2.44
CA LEU A 35 1.45 -5.64 -1.19
C LEU A 35 0.43 -4.88 -0.35
N LEU A 36 -0.72 -5.49 -0.06
CA LEU A 36 -1.85 -4.88 0.63
C LEU A 36 -2.19 -5.64 1.90
N GLY A 37 -2.38 -4.94 3.02
CA GLY A 37 -2.80 -5.58 4.27
C GLY A 37 -4.30 -5.86 4.22
N ALA A 38 -4.72 -7.11 4.47
CA ALA A 38 -6.13 -7.50 4.43
C ALA A 38 -7.02 -6.70 5.40
N ARG A 39 -6.44 -6.15 6.46
CA ARG A 39 -7.11 -5.35 7.50
C ARG A 39 -6.69 -3.89 7.46
N SER A 40 -6.31 -3.36 6.29
CA SER A 40 -5.96 -1.94 6.12
C SER A 40 -7.09 -1.04 6.62
N ALA A 41 -6.75 -0.07 7.46
CA ALA A 41 -7.70 0.93 7.94
C ALA A 41 -7.88 2.11 6.97
N LEU A 42 -7.07 2.19 5.90
CA LEU A 42 -7.08 3.32 4.97
C LEU A 42 -7.85 3.06 3.67
N HIS A 43 -8.05 1.80 3.29
CA HIS A 43 -8.71 1.41 2.05
C HIS A 43 -9.20 -0.04 2.11
N ASP A 44 -10.15 -0.41 1.25
CA ASP A 44 -10.51 -1.81 1.04
C ASP A 44 -9.43 -2.51 0.19
N ALA A 45 -8.74 -3.49 0.79
CA ALA A 45 -7.63 -4.16 0.12
C ALA A 45 -8.05 -4.99 -1.09
N ARG A 46 -9.29 -5.51 -1.12
CA ARG A 46 -9.81 -6.28 -2.25
C ARG A 46 -10.17 -5.37 -3.41
N GLU A 47 -10.91 -4.31 -3.15
CA GLU A 47 -11.28 -3.31 -4.17
C GLU A 47 -10.02 -2.71 -4.82
N VAL A 48 -9.05 -2.31 -3.99
CA VAL A 48 -7.76 -1.80 -4.46
C VAL A 48 -7.02 -2.86 -5.28
N GLY A 49 -6.99 -4.10 -4.80
CA GLY A 49 -6.30 -5.19 -5.47
C GLY A 49 -6.91 -5.53 -6.84
N GLU A 50 -8.24 -5.59 -6.93
CA GLU A 50 -8.97 -5.81 -8.17
C GLU A 50 -8.72 -4.66 -9.17
N ARG A 51 -8.75 -3.41 -8.69
CA ARG A 51 -8.48 -2.24 -9.53
C ARG A 51 -7.07 -2.27 -10.13
N PHE A 52 -6.04 -2.49 -9.31
CA PHE A 52 -4.67 -2.56 -9.80
C PHE A 52 -4.47 -3.77 -10.73
N GLY A 53 -4.99 -4.95 -10.35
CA GLY A 53 -4.89 -6.15 -11.19
C GLY A 53 -5.62 -6.04 -12.53
N GLY A 54 -6.69 -5.24 -12.61
CA GLY A 54 -7.44 -5.00 -13.85
C GLY A 54 -6.88 -3.90 -14.75
N LEU A 55 -6.16 -2.91 -14.19
CA LEU A 55 -5.71 -1.72 -14.92
C LEU A 55 -4.21 -1.71 -15.23
N VAL A 56 -3.39 -2.33 -14.39
CA VAL A 56 -1.94 -2.32 -14.53
C VAL A 56 -1.50 -3.66 -15.09
N ALA A 57 -1.11 -3.69 -16.37
CA ALA A 57 -0.78 -4.94 -17.08
C ALA A 57 0.38 -5.73 -16.44
N SER A 58 1.31 -5.03 -15.79
CA SER A 58 2.48 -5.60 -15.12
C SER A 58 2.28 -5.84 -13.62
N ALA A 59 1.07 -5.63 -13.09
CA ALA A 59 0.83 -5.69 -11.65
C ALA A 59 0.86 -7.12 -11.13
N ARG A 60 1.63 -7.30 -10.06
CA ARG A 60 1.48 -8.40 -9.13
C ARG A 60 0.86 -7.87 -7.85
N VAL A 61 -0.35 -8.32 -7.56
CA VAL A 61 -1.09 -7.92 -6.37
C VAL A 61 -1.10 -9.06 -5.36
N GLU A 62 -0.73 -8.79 -4.11
CA GLU A 62 -0.85 -9.74 -3.02
C GLU A 62 -1.54 -9.08 -1.82
N ILE A 63 -2.57 -9.75 -1.30
CA ILE A 63 -3.25 -9.34 -0.07
C ILE A 63 -2.75 -10.22 1.07
N VAL A 64 -2.06 -9.61 2.04
CA VAL A 64 -1.46 -10.30 3.18
C VAL A 64 -2.50 -10.51 4.28
N PRO A 65 -2.88 -11.76 4.59
CA PRO A 65 -3.85 -12.05 5.64
C PRO A 65 -3.37 -11.56 7.00
N GLY A 66 -4.28 -10.99 7.80
CA GLY A 66 -3.95 -10.50 9.15
C GLY A 66 -3.14 -9.20 9.19
N ALA A 67 -2.52 -8.75 8.11
CA ALA A 67 -1.74 -7.52 8.13
C ALA A 67 -2.62 -6.25 8.05
N GLY A 68 -2.18 -5.20 8.73
CA GLY A 68 -2.77 -3.86 8.70
C GLY A 68 -2.17 -2.99 7.59
N HIS A 69 -2.39 -1.67 7.66
CA HIS A 69 -1.84 -0.73 6.68
C HIS A 69 -0.31 -0.59 6.80
N ALA A 70 0.24 -0.72 8.02
CA ALA A 70 1.66 -0.55 8.29
C ALA A 70 2.48 -1.84 8.01
N LEU A 71 2.19 -2.50 6.89
CA LEU A 71 2.76 -3.81 6.50
C LEU A 71 4.28 -3.91 6.65
N ALA A 72 5.01 -2.90 6.19
CA ALA A 72 6.48 -2.89 6.26
C ALA A 72 7.03 -2.84 7.70
N THR A 73 6.24 -2.35 8.64
CA THR A 73 6.59 -2.30 10.07
C THR A 73 6.07 -3.54 10.80
N ASP A 74 4.87 -3.99 10.47
CA ASP A 74 4.19 -5.09 11.16
C ASP A 74 4.74 -6.46 10.74
N GLU A 75 5.12 -6.63 9.46
CA GLU A 75 5.57 -7.90 8.86
C GLU A 75 6.85 -7.69 8.01
N PRO A 76 7.96 -7.19 8.60
CA PRO A 76 9.13 -6.73 7.85
C PRO A 76 9.83 -7.83 7.06
N GLU A 77 9.95 -9.05 7.61
CA GLU A 77 10.59 -10.17 6.92
C GLU A 77 9.78 -10.62 5.72
N LEU A 78 8.45 -10.65 5.85
CA LEU A 78 7.54 -10.96 4.76
C LEU A 78 7.72 -9.95 3.63
N VAL A 79 7.68 -8.65 3.95
CA VAL A 79 7.79 -7.59 2.96
C VAL A 79 9.15 -7.65 2.26
N ALA A 80 10.25 -7.78 3.00
CA ALA A 80 11.60 -7.90 2.43
C ALA A 80 11.70 -9.10 1.48
N ASP A 81 11.18 -10.26 1.88
CA ASP A 81 11.16 -11.46 1.05
C ASP A 81 10.40 -11.26 -0.27
N ARG A 82 9.20 -10.65 -0.24
CA ARG A 82 8.41 -10.41 -1.46
C ARG A 82 9.08 -9.42 -2.40
N ILE A 83 9.73 -8.39 -1.85
CA ILE A 83 10.54 -7.43 -2.63
C ILE A 83 11.69 -8.17 -3.32
N LEU A 84 12.49 -8.94 -2.59
CA LEU A 84 13.65 -9.66 -3.14
C LEU A 84 13.23 -10.67 -4.23
N ARG A 85 12.16 -11.43 -4.02
CA ARG A 85 11.64 -12.37 -5.04
C ARG A 85 11.13 -11.68 -6.30
N THR A 86 10.67 -10.44 -6.18
CA THR A 86 10.18 -9.68 -7.33
C THR A 86 11.33 -9.04 -8.08
N ALA A 87 12.29 -8.46 -7.37
CA ALA A 87 13.47 -7.82 -7.96
C ALA A 87 14.43 -8.80 -8.64
N ALA A 88 14.41 -10.07 -8.24
CA ALA A 88 15.23 -11.13 -8.85
C ALA A 88 14.67 -11.70 -10.17
N ARG A 89 13.55 -11.17 -10.67
CA ARG A 89 12.92 -11.56 -11.95
C ARG A 89 13.30 -10.59 -13.05
#